data_AF-A0A194W9V4-F1
#
_entry.id   AF-A0A194W9V4-F1
#
_cell.length_a   1.000
_cell.length_b   1.000
_cell.length_c   1.000
_cell.angle_alpha   90.00
_cell.angle_beta   90.00
_cell.angle_gamma   90.00
#
_symmetry.space_group_name_H-M   'P 1'
#
loop_
_entity.id
_entity.type
_entity.pdbx_description
1 polymer ?
#
loop_
_entity_poly.entity_id
_entity_poly.type
_entity_poly.pdbx_seq_one_letter_code
_entity_poly.pdbx_strand_id
1 'polypeptide(L)'
;MSVSEASRTAHCNVRIYTESLEVATIFQCDDLLRVNDIAHELELYFCFDKPSDYMWQPALLSKNSEIIILDQQDNRIFPTPPSSITIGYNYIYYSASRCNRGDLYYLKV
;
A
#
# COMPACT_ATOMS: atom_id res chain seq x y z
N MET A 1 6.53 20.08 20.90
CA MET A 1 7.25 18.82 21.19
C MET A 1 7.46 18.10 19.87
N SER A 2 8.69 18.09 19.34
CA SER A 2 9.01 17.37 18.10
C SER A 2 9.35 15.92 18.44
N VAL A 3 8.48 15.00 18.04
CA VAL A 3 8.78 13.56 18.12
C VAL A 3 9.92 13.27 17.15
N SER A 4 11.00 12.64 17.63
CA SER A 4 12.13 12.30 16.78
C SER A 4 11.68 11.32 15.69
N GLU A 5 12.29 11.41 14.51
CA GLU A 5 11.99 10.52 13.37
C GLU A 5 12.12 9.04 13.80
N ALA A 6 13.16 8.72 14.57
CA ALA A 6 13.37 7.40 15.16
C ALA A 6 12.23 6.94 16.09
N SER A 7 11.61 7.85 16.85
CA SER A 7 10.46 7.56 17.70
C SER A 7 9.19 7.33 16.89
N ARG A 8 9.02 7.98 15.74
CA ARG A 8 7.89 7.72 14.83
C ARG A 8 8.01 6.35 14.18
N THR A 9 9.18 6.00 13.67
CA THR A 9 9.43 4.70 13.02
C THR A 9 9.25 3.52 13.98
N ALA A 10 9.55 3.71 15.28
CA ALA A 10 9.38 2.68 16.31
C ALA A 10 7.91 2.34 16.62
N HIS A 11 6.98 3.22 16.26
CA HIS A 11 5.55 3.03 16.54
C HIS A 11 4.71 2.70 15.30
N CYS A 12 5.30 2.63 14.10
CA CYS A 12 4.56 2.23 12.90
C CYS A 12 4.43 0.71 12.79
N ASN A 13 3.23 0.23 12.44
CA ASN A 13 2.95 -1.19 12.24
C ASN A 13 2.70 -1.56 10.76
N VAL A 14 2.63 -0.57 9.88
CA VAL A 14 2.53 -0.77 8.44
C VAL A 14 3.69 -0.05 7.74
N ARG A 15 4.34 -0.74 6.80
CA ARG A 15 5.42 -0.19 5.99
C ARG A 15 5.12 -0.43 4.52
N ILE A 16 5.33 0.59 3.70
CA ILE A 16 5.08 0.55 2.26
C ILE A 16 6.42 0.73 1.55
N TYR A 17 6.69 -0.14 0.59
CA TYR A 17 7.92 -0.21 -0.17
C TYR A 17 7.67 -0.04 -1.66
N THR A 18 8.61 0.53 -2.39
CA THR A 18 8.66 0.54 -3.85
C THR A 18 10.02 -0.01 -4.29
N GLU A 19 10.03 -1.09 -5.09
CA GLU A 19 11.19 -1.86 -5.58
C GLU A 19 12.18 -2.44 -4.56
N SER A 20 12.30 -1.83 -3.38
CA SER A 20 13.10 -2.17 -2.17
C SER A 20 13.26 -0.96 -1.24
N LEU A 21 12.82 0.24 -1.66
CA LEU A 21 12.89 1.47 -0.86
C LEU A 21 11.64 1.62 0.00
N GLU A 22 11.80 1.87 1.30
CA GLU A 22 10.69 2.25 2.17
C GLU A 22 10.23 3.66 1.79
N VAL A 23 9.01 3.77 1.27
CA VAL A 23 8.45 5.05 0.82
C VAL A 23 7.54 5.65 1.87
N ALA A 24 6.80 4.82 2.61
CA ALA A 24 5.89 5.31 3.65
C ALA A 24 5.83 4.36 4.85
N THR A 25 5.59 4.95 6.02
CA THR A 25 5.30 4.23 7.26
C THR A 25 3.98 4.75 7.84
N ILE A 26 3.10 3.82 8.20
CA ILE A 26 1.75 4.11 8.67
C ILE A 26 1.56 3.46 10.03
N PHE A 27 0.84 4.16 10.90
CA PHE A 27 0.31 3.58 12.11
C PHE A 27 -1.19 3.35 11.91
N GLN A 28 -1.60 2.08 11.88
CA GLN A 28 -2.99 1.69 11.79
C GLN A 28 -3.44 1.04 13.10
N CYS A 29 -4.50 1.55 13.71
CA CYS A 29 -5.04 1.06 14.97
C CYS A 29 -6.57 1.21 14.94
N ASP A 30 -7.30 0.25 15.51
CA ASP A 30 -8.77 0.31 15.70
C ASP A 30 -9.54 0.83 14.47
N ASP A 31 -9.15 0.35 13.28
CA ASP A 31 -9.83 0.64 12.02
C ASP A 31 -9.87 2.13 11.65
N LEU A 32 -8.89 2.90 12.14
CA LEU A 32 -8.81 4.35 11.99
C LEU A 32 -8.63 4.82 10.55
N LEU A 33 -7.86 4.08 9.74
CA LEU A 33 -7.65 4.37 8.32
C LEU A 33 -8.46 3.43 7.43
N ARG A 34 -8.99 3.99 6.35
CA ARG A 34 -9.64 3.26 5.27
C ARG A 34 -8.74 3.17 4.05
N VAL A 35 -9.10 2.30 3.12
CA VAL A 35 -8.36 2.12 1.86
C VAL A 35 -8.31 3.43 1.06
N ASN A 36 -9.41 4.17 0.99
CA ASN A 36 -9.45 5.47 0.32
C ASN A 36 -8.52 6.51 0.96
N ASP A 37 -8.40 6.55 2.30
CA ASP A 37 -7.48 7.46 2.99
C ASP A 37 -6.03 7.15 2.57
N ILE A 38 -5.65 5.88 2.59
CA ILE A 38 -4.31 5.45 2.16
C ILE A 38 -4.08 5.74 0.68
N ALA A 39 -5.07 5.46 -0.18
CA ALA A 39 -4.98 5.72 -1.61
C ALA A 39 -4.80 7.22 -1.90
N HIS A 40 -5.53 8.07 -1.19
CA HIS A 40 -5.45 9.52 -1.34
C HIS A 40 -4.10 10.07 -0.86
N GLU A 41 -3.65 9.68 0.32
CA GLU A 41 -2.36 10.11 0.88
C GLU A 41 -1.19 9.68 -0.01
N LEU A 42 -1.21 8.44 -0.52
CA LEU A 42 -0.16 7.97 -1.41
C LEU A 42 -0.14 8.70 -2.74
N GLU A 43 -1.30 9.04 -3.32
CA GLU A 43 -1.35 9.83 -4.55
C GLU A 43 -0.85 11.26 -4.35
N LEU A 44 -1.14 11.87 -3.19
CA LEU A 44 -0.67 13.22 -2.86
C LEU A 44 0.85 13.28 -2.64
N TYR A 45 1.40 12.30 -1.93
CA TYR A 45 2.81 12.31 -1.54
C TYR A 45 3.74 11.70 -2.58
N PHE A 46 3.23 10.80 -3.43
CA PHE A 46 4.05 10.09 -4.41
C PHE A 46 3.50 10.27 -5.82
N CYS A 47 4.22 11.06 -6.63
CA CYS A 47 4.07 11.05 -8.07
C CYS A 47 4.75 9.79 -8.63
N PHE A 48 4.06 8.65 -8.53
CA PHE A 48 4.50 7.44 -9.21
C PHE A 48 4.24 7.58 -10.72
N ASP A 49 5.19 7.16 -11.55
CA ASP A 49 5.02 7.07 -13.01
C ASP A 49 3.93 6.04 -13.33
N LYS A 50 2.69 6.51 -13.44
CA LYS A 50 1.56 5.65 -13.75
C LYS A 50 1.75 5.07 -15.16
N PRO A 51 1.53 3.76 -15.35
CA PRO A 51 1.52 3.19 -16.70
C PRO A 51 0.53 3.95 -17.58
N SER A 52 0.90 4.24 -18.83
CA SER A 52 0.08 5.00 -19.79
C SER A 52 -1.29 4.37 -20.08
N ASP A 53 -1.48 3.11 -19.70
CA ASP A 53 -2.71 2.36 -19.88
C ASP A 53 -3.69 2.63 -18.72
N TYR A 54 -4.90 3.09 -19.06
CA TYR A 54 -6.00 3.32 -18.13
C TYR A 54 -6.46 2.08 -17.34
N MET A 55 -5.96 0.89 -17.70
CA MET A 55 -6.30 -0.38 -17.05
C MET A 55 -5.45 -0.70 -15.82
N TRP A 56 -4.42 0.10 -15.51
CA TRP A 56 -3.60 -0.10 -14.31
C TRP A 56 -4.12 0.72 -13.14
N GLN A 57 -4.34 0.02 -12.03
CA GLN A 57 -4.77 0.58 -10.76
C GLN A 57 -3.66 0.39 -9.72
N PRO A 58 -3.39 1.38 -8.87
CA PRO A 58 -2.44 1.21 -7.79
C PRO A 58 -2.96 0.18 -6.78
N ALA A 59 -2.03 -0.61 -6.22
CA ALA A 59 -2.34 -1.62 -5.24
C ALA A 59 -1.17 -1.85 -4.29
N LEU A 60 -1.47 -2.40 -3.12
CA LEU A 60 -0.50 -2.86 -2.14
C LEU A 60 -0.46 -4.39 -2.14
N LEU A 61 0.72 -4.95 -2.40
CA LEU A 61 0.97 -6.39 -2.37
C LEU A 61 1.66 -6.77 -1.06
N SER A 62 1.03 -7.61 -0.25
CA SER A 62 1.64 -8.17 0.96
C SER A 62 2.62 -9.29 0.62
N LYS A 63 3.51 -9.62 1.55
CA LYS A 63 4.40 -10.80 1.44
C LYS A 63 3.62 -12.12 1.29
N ASN A 64 2.37 -12.16 1.74
CA ASN A 64 1.50 -13.34 1.64
C ASN A 64 0.74 -13.41 0.31
N SER A 65 1.10 -12.57 -0.67
CA SER A 65 0.42 -12.45 -1.96
C SER A 65 -1.02 -11.93 -1.86
N GLU A 66 -1.36 -11.24 -0.77
CA GLU A 66 -2.64 -10.53 -0.67
C GLU A 66 -2.51 -9.17 -1.34
N ILE A 67 -3.51 -8.82 -2.17
CA ILE A 67 -3.52 -7.57 -2.92
C ILE A 67 -4.64 -6.68 -2.38
N ILE A 68 -4.28 -5.47 -1.98
CA ILE A 68 -5.22 -4.41 -1.60
C ILE A 68 -5.23 -3.38 -2.72
N ILE A 69 -6.33 -3.28 -3.46
CA ILE A 69 -6.48 -2.29 -4.51
C ILE A 69 -6.66 -0.93 -3.84
N LEU A 70 -5.82 0.04 -4.20
CA LEU A 70 -5.88 1.41 -3.68
C LEU A 70 -6.89 2.21 -4.50
N ASP A 71 -8.17 1.95 -4.24
CA ASP A 71 -9.28 2.69 -4.85
C ASP A 71 -9.76 3.79 -3.91
N GLN A 72 -9.80 5.03 -4.42
CA GLN A 72 -10.27 6.20 -3.68
C GLN A 72 -11.76 6.14 -3.34
N GLN A 73 -12.52 5.27 -4.00
CA GLN A 73 -13.93 5.03 -3.69
C GLN A 73 -14.11 3.90 -2.65
N ASP A 74 -13.04 3.16 -2.34
CA ASP A 74 -13.10 2.04 -1.42
C ASP A 74 -13.07 2.51 0.04
N ASN A 75 -14.25 2.44 0.66
CA ASN A 75 -14.47 2.80 2.06
C ASN A 75 -14.22 1.64 3.03
N ARG A 76 -13.71 0.50 2.56
CA ARG A 76 -13.33 -0.59 3.46
C ARG A 76 -12.19 -0.16 4.36
N ILE A 77 -12.20 -0.74 5.56
CA ILE A 77 -11.17 -0.53 6.56
C ILE A 77 -9.84 -1.03 6.02
N PHE A 78 -8.78 -0.24 6.18
CA PHE A 78 -7.44 -0.68 5.86
C PHE A 78 -7.00 -1.76 6.87
N PRO A 79 -6.47 -2.91 6.43
CA PRO A 79 -6.17 -4.02 7.32
C PRO A 79 -5.26 -3.60 8.48
N THR A 80 -5.75 -3.80 9.71
CA THR A 80 -4.99 -3.54 10.93
C THR A 80 -4.08 -4.73 11.24
N PRO A 81 -2.74 -4.54 11.27
CA PRO A 81 -1.83 -5.59 11.71
C PRO A 81 -2.10 -5.99 13.17
N PRO A 82 -1.94 -7.28 13.54
CA PRO A 82 -1.84 -7.69 14.92
C PRO A 82 -0.78 -6.87 15.67
N SER A 83 -1.05 -6.51 16.92
CA SER A 83 -0.26 -5.56 17.73
C SER A 83 1.20 -5.95 18.00
N SER A 84 1.61 -7.17 17.64
CA SER A 84 2.97 -7.67 17.78
C SER A 84 3.77 -7.72 16.46
N ILE A 85 3.15 -7.40 15.32
CA ILE A 85 3.79 -7.54 14.01
C ILE A 85 3.73 -6.25 13.19
N THR A 86 4.82 -5.99 12.47
CA THR A 86 4.85 -4.98 11.41
C THR A 86 4.61 -5.66 10.07
N ILE A 87 3.64 -5.21 9.31
CA ILE A 87 3.34 -5.73 7.97
C ILE A 87 3.99 -4.81 6.92
N GLY A 88 4.69 -5.43 5.97
CA GLY A 88 5.26 -4.76 4.81
C GLY A 88 4.41 -5.01 3.57
N TYR A 89 4.10 -3.95 2.85
CA TYR A 89 3.45 -3.98 1.55
C TYR A 89 4.37 -3.40 0.48
N ASN A 90 4.36 -3.99 -0.71
CA ASN A 90 4.95 -3.39 -1.89
C ASN A 90 3.88 -2.62 -2.65
N TYR A 91 4.14 -1.35 -2.94
CA TYR A 91 3.35 -0.56 -3.86
C TYR A 91 3.59 -1.04 -5.28
N ILE A 92 2.51 -1.42 -5.97
CA ILE A 92 2.54 -1.99 -7.31
C ILE A 92 1.40 -1.40 -8.13
N TYR A 93 1.50 -1.54 -9.45
CA TYR A 93 0.36 -1.36 -10.34
C TYR A 93 -0.23 -2.73 -10.69
N TYR A 94 -1.55 -2.84 -10.56
CA TYR A 94 -2.35 -4.04 -10.83
C TYR A 94 -3.30 -3.80 -12.01
N SER A 95 -3.45 -4.77 -12.91
CA SER A 95 -4.41 -4.71 -14.02
C SER A 95 -5.25 -5.98 -14.12
N ALA A 96 -6.56 -5.86 -13.87
CA ALA A 96 -7.49 -6.99 -13.87
C ALA A 96 -7.67 -7.64 -15.26
N SER A 97 -7.54 -6.86 -16.35
CA SER A 97 -7.73 -7.34 -17.72
C SER A 97 -6.58 -8.21 -18.24
N ARG A 98 -5.43 -8.22 -17.56
CA ARG A 98 -4.29 -9.09 -17.87
C ARG A 98 -4.19 -10.31 -16.96
N CYS A 99 -5.12 -10.47 -16.01
CA CYS A 99 -5.25 -11.68 -15.21
C CYS A 99 -6.05 -12.75 -16.00
N ASN A 100 -5.42 -13.35 -17.01
CA ASN A 100 -5.86 -14.68 -17.44
C ASN A 100 -5.50 -15.67 -16.33
N ARG A 101 -6.49 -16.47 -15.91
CA ARG A 101 -6.35 -17.58 -14.95
C ARG A 101 -5.11 -18.42 -15.31
N GLY A 102 -4.02 -18.25 -14.57
CA GLY A 102 -2.83 -19.10 -14.66
C GLY A 102 -1.50 -18.39 -14.84
N ASP A 103 -1.47 -17.11 -15.21
CA ASP A 103 -0.20 -16.44 -15.53
C ASP A 103 0.31 -15.54 -14.39
N LEU A 104 1.60 -15.71 -14.10
CA LEU A 104 2.43 -14.94 -13.19
C LEU A 104 2.13 -13.44 -13.29
N TYR A 105 1.81 -12.85 -12.15
CA TYR A 105 1.58 -11.41 -12.00
C TYR A 105 2.67 -10.62 -12.71
N TYR A 106 2.31 -9.90 -13.78
CA TYR A 106 3.19 -8.91 -14.38
C TYR A 106 3.25 -7.71 -13.43
N LEU A 107 4.11 -7.84 -12.42
CA LEU A 107 4.52 -6.76 -11.55
C LEU A 107 5.41 -5.86 -12.38
N LYS A 108 4.85 -4.74 -12.84
CA LYS A 108 5.67 -3.64 -13.30
C LYS A 108 5.99 -2.82 -12.07
N VAL A 109 7.19 -3.05 -11.57
CA VAL A 109 7.82 -2.20 -10.57
C VAL A 109 8.27 -0.92 -11.28
#